data_AF-A0A6I1QIE1-F1
#
_entry.id   AF-A0A6I1QIE1-F1
#
_cell.length_a   1.000
_cell.length_b   1.000
_cell.length_c   1.000
_cell.angle_alpha   90.00
_cell.angle_beta   90.00
_cell.angle_gamma   90.00
#
_symmetry.space_group_name_H-M   'P 1'
#
loop_
_entity.id
_entity.type
_entity.pdbx_description
1 polymer ?
#
loop_
_entity_poly.entity_id
_entity_poly.type
_entity_poly.pdbx_seq_one_letter_code
_entity_poly.pdbx_strand_id
1 'polypeptide(L)'
;MDEKLAATGPLVTTQWLEDNLESAGLRILDICTRKAYEEGHAPGAVWTEWERQLCATVDGVEMMAPEPDDAARTFGSWDITPETLVVVMDDRAGLLAAALLRTSARGRPGRGA
;
A
#
# COMPACT_ATOMS: atom_id res chain seq x y z
N MET A 1 -14.83 8.68 -7.52
CA MET A 1 -13.80 9.02 -6.51
C MET A 1 -14.18 10.37 -5.96
N ASP A 2 -14.43 10.47 -4.65
CA ASP A 2 -14.72 11.75 -4.01
C ASP A 2 -13.57 12.74 -4.28
N GLU A 3 -13.91 13.92 -4.78
CA GLU A 3 -12.97 15.02 -5.03
C GLU A 3 -12.17 15.40 -3.76
N LYS A 4 -12.69 15.03 -2.58
CA LYS A 4 -12.13 15.24 -1.26
C LYS A 4 -10.81 14.49 -0.99
N LEU A 5 -10.53 13.38 -1.69
CA LEU A 5 -9.33 12.55 -1.45
C LEU A 5 -8.10 12.95 -2.28
N ALA A 6 -8.14 14.07 -3.00
CA ALA A 6 -7.05 14.48 -3.88
C ALA A 6 -5.86 15.07 -3.10
N ALA A 7 -4.79 14.29 -2.93
CA ALA A 7 -3.48 14.78 -2.51
C ALA A 7 -2.75 15.47 -3.69
N THR A 8 -2.05 16.58 -3.42
CA THR A 8 -1.26 17.34 -4.41
C THR A 8 0.06 16.66 -4.79
N GLY A 9 0.35 15.49 -4.22
CA GLY A 9 1.55 14.70 -4.47
C GLY A 9 1.43 13.31 -3.84
N PRO A 10 2.50 12.49 -3.88
CA PRO A 10 2.47 11.16 -3.30
C PRO A 10 2.41 11.20 -1.77
N LEU A 11 2.91 12.27 -1.13
CA LEU A 11 2.94 12.43 0.32
C LEU A 11 1.70 13.17 0.84
N VAL A 12 1.23 12.77 2.01
CA VAL A 12 0.15 13.43 2.76
C VAL A 12 0.63 13.79 4.15
N THR A 13 -0.01 14.78 4.79
CA THR A 13 0.28 15.14 6.18
C THR A 13 -0.50 14.26 7.14
N THR A 14 -0.06 14.19 8.39
CA THR A 14 -0.82 13.52 9.47
C THR A 14 -2.22 14.10 9.62
N GLN A 15 -2.37 15.44 9.53
CA GLN A 15 -3.67 16.09 9.59
C GLN A 15 -4.60 15.66 8.45
N TRP A 16 -4.08 15.57 7.23
CA TRP A 16 -4.87 15.11 6.10
C TRP A 16 -5.36 13.68 6.33
N LEU A 17 -4.51 12.80 6.87
CA LEU A 17 -4.91 11.42 7.15
C LEU A 17 -6.02 11.37 8.21
N GLU A 18 -5.86 12.13 9.29
CA GLU A 18 -6.86 12.27 10.37
C GLU A 18 -8.22 12.74 9.82
N ASP A 19 -8.22 13.76 8.96
CA ASP A 19 -9.44 14.33 8.36
C ASP A 19 -10.16 13.37 7.38
N ASN A 20 -9.49 12.29 6.96
CA ASN A 20 -9.98 11.36 5.95
C ASN A 20 -10.11 9.91 6.44
N LEU A 21 -9.88 9.60 7.72
CA LEU A 21 -9.91 8.25 8.30
C LEU A 21 -11.18 7.43 7.96
N GLU A 22 -12.33 8.10 7.85
CA GLU A 22 -13.63 7.46 7.61
C GLU A 22 -14.00 7.34 6.12
N SER A 23 -13.09 7.70 5.22
CA SER A 23 -13.37 7.68 3.78
C SER A 23 -13.43 6.24 3.25
N ALA A 24 -14.56 5.84 2.67
CA ALA A 24 -14.79 4.47 2.19
C ALA A 24 -13.80 3.99 1.10
N GLY A 25 -13.09 4.91 0.44
CA GLY A 25 -12.07 4.60 -0.56
C GLY A 25 -10.63 4.63 -0.05
N LEU A 26 -10.41 4.81 1.26
CA LEU A 26 -9.08 4.88 1.87
C LEU A 26 -8.72 3.56 2.56
N ARG A 27 -7.50 3.09 2.34
CA ARG A 27 -6.90 1.99 3.11
C ARG A 27 -5.55 2.42 3.64
N ILE A 28 -5.33 2.19 4.93
CA ILE A 28 -4.09 2.51 5.62
C ILE A 28 -3.33 1.21 5.86
N LEU A 29 -2.13 1.09 5.31
CA LEU A 29 -1.23 -0.02 5.54
C LEU A 29 -0.13 0.43 6.50
N ASP A 30 -0.01 -0.27 7.62
CA ASP A 30 1.04 -0.04 8.59
C ASP A 30 2.10 -1.13 8.44
N ILE A 31 3.31 -0.73 8.03
CA ILE A 31 4.45 -1.62 7.79
C ILE A 31 5.47 -1.55 8.93
N CYS A 32 5.10 -0.99 10.08
CA CYS A 32 5.93 -0.99 11.28
C CYS A 32 6.17 -2.41 11.83
N THR A 33 7.03 -2.49 12.85
CA THR A 33 7.20 -3.74 13.60
C THR A 33 5.89 -4.17 14.27
N ARG A 34 5.65 -5.48 14.39
CA ARG A 34 4.45 -6.01 15.06
C ARG A 34 4.23 -5.43 16.45
N LYS A 35 5.32 -5.26 17.20
CA LYS A 35 5.31 -4.70 18.54
C LYS A 35 4.85 -3.23 18.54
N ALA A 36 5.37 -2.40 17.63
CA ALA A 36 4.97 -0.99 17.53
C ALA A 36 3.48 -0.87 17.20
N TYR A 37 2.98 -1.69 16.27
CA TYR A 37 1.56 -1.73 15.95
C TYR A 37 0.69 -2.07 17.18
N GLU A 38 1.10 -3.05 17.98
CA GLU A 38 0.37 -3.45 19.19
C GLU A 38 0.44 -2.40 20.31
N GLU A 39 1.51 -1.61 20.38
CA GLU A 39 1.64 -0.47 21.29
C GLU A 39 0.74 0.71 20.90
N GLY A 40 0.46 0.87 19.60
CA GLY A 40 -0.53 1.81 19.09
C GLY A 40 -0.41 2.03 17.58
N HIS A 41 -1.55 2.16 16.92
CA HIS A 41 -1.65 2.38 15.47
C HIS A 41 -2.83 3.30 15.13
N ALA A 42 -2.85 3.84 13.92
CA ALA A 42 -3.95 4.69 13.47
C ALA A 42 -5.26 3.88 13.36
N PRO A 43 -6.43 4.47 13.68
CA PRO A 43 -7.72 3.81 13.50
C PRO A 43 -7.91 3.31 12.07
N GLY A 44 -8.33 2.04 11.92
CA GLY A 44 -8.56 1.41 10.61
C GLY A 44 -7.30 1.03 9.84
N ALA A 45 -6.10 1.25 10.39
CA ALA A 45 -4.87 0.72 9.81
C ALA A 45 -4.87 -0.81 9.82
N VAL A 46 -4.21 -1.40 8.83
CA VAL A 46 -3.96 -2.83 8.75
C VAL A 46 -2.47 -3.04 8.89
N TRP A 47 -2.05 -3.76 9.94
CA TRP A 47 -0.68 -4.21 10.06
C TRP A 47 -0.33 -5.17 8.92
N THR A 48 0.78 -4.91 8.25
CA THR A 48 1.22 -5.67 7.08
C THR A 48 2.65 -6.14 7.24
N GLU A 49 2.83 -7.47 7.20
CA GLU A 49 4.14 -8.11 7.14
C GLU A 49 4.61 -8.11 5.68
N TRP A 50 4.81 -6.91 5.13
CA TRP A 50 4.98 -6.68 3.69
C TRP A 50 6.15 -7.49 3.08
N GLU A 51 7.23 -7.71 3.83
CA GLU A 51 8.36 -8.52 3.36
C GLU A 51 7.94 -9.96 3.06
N ARG A 52 6.97 -10.52 3.79
CA ARG A 52 6.42 -11.85 3.53
C ARG A 52 5.27 -11.84 2.54
N GLN A 53 4.46 -10.78 2.55
CA GLN A 53 3.19 -10.74 1.84
C GLN A 53 3.31 -10.12 0.43
N LEU A 54 4.32 -9.28 0.21
CA LEU A 54 4.55 -8.50 -1.01
C LEU A 54 5.99 -8.59 -1.54
N CYS A 55 6.78 -9.56 -1.10
CA CYS A 55 8.06 -9.88 -1.72
C CYS A 55 8.16 -11.35 -2.05
N ALA A 56 9.02 -11.66 -3.01
CA ALA A 56 9.35 -12.99 -3.45
C ALA A 56 10.86 -13.18 -3.53
N THR A 57 11.29 -14.44 -3.58
CA THR A 57 12.66 -14.80 -3.93
C THR A 57 12.69 -15.21 -5.39
N VAL A 58 13.44 -14.47 -6.22
CA VAL A 58 13.58 -14.74 -7.66
C VAL A 58 15.04 -15.06 -7.95
N ASP A 59 15.30 -16.25 -8.51
CA ASP A 59 16.66 -16.73 -8.83
C ASP A 59 17.64 -16.66 -7.65
N GLY A 60 17.15 -16.90 -6.43
CA GLY A 60 17.95 -16.84 -5.21
C GLY A 60 18.17 -15.44 -4.64
N VAL A 61 17.58 -14.40 -5.26
CA VAL A 61 17.58 -13.03 -4.75
C VAL A 61 16.28 -12.78 -3.99
N GLU A 62 16.40 -12.52 -2.69
CA GLU A 62 15.27 -12.17 -1.82
C GLU A 62 14.79 -10.73 -2.05
N MET A 63 13.63 -10.37 -1.49
CA MET A 63 13.08 -9.01 -1.53
C MET A 63 12.77 -8.49 -2.94
N MET A 64 12.52 -9.40 -3.87
CA MET A 64 12.09 -9.07 -5.23
C MET A 64 10.59 -8.85 -5.29
N ALA A 65 10.14 -8.09 -6.28
CA ALA A 65 8.72 -7.94 -6.53
C ALA A 65 8.09 -9.32 -6.84
N PRO A 66 6.90 -9.63 -6.29
CA PRO A 66 6.19 -10.85 -6.60
C PRO A 66 5.62 -10.79 -8.02
N GLU A 67 5.17 -11.94 -8.53
CA GLU A 67 4.42 -11.98 -9.78
C GLU A 67 3.14 -11.13 -9.67
N PRO A 68 2.67 -10.50 -10.76
CA PRO A 68 1.51 -9.59 -10.72
C PRO A 68 0.25 -10.22 -10.13
N ASP A 69 0.00 -11.51 -10.42
CA ASP A 69 -1.17 -12.22 -9.92
C ASP A 69 -1.09 -12.47 -8.41
N ASP A 70 0.11 -12.69 -7.86
CA ASP A 70 0.31 -12.86 -6.43
C ASP A 70 0.16 -11.52 -5.70
N ALA A 71 0.72 -10.45 -6.27
CA ALA A 71 0.50 -9.09 -5.77
C ALA A 71 -0.99 -8.74 -5.73
N ALA A 72 -1.72 -9.02 -6.83
CA ALA A 72 -3.15 -8.75 -6.91
C ALA A 72 -3.96 -9.53 -5.88
N ARG A 73 -3.61 -10.79 -5.59
CA ARG A 73 -4.24 -11.59 -4.52
C ARG A 73 -3.98 -10.99 -3.15
N THR A 74 -2.73 -10.58 -2.87
CA THR A 74 -2.39 -9.93 -1.61
C THR A 74 -3.17 -8.64 -1.42
N PHE A 75 -3.20 -7.76 -2.42
CA PHE A 75 -3.98 -6.52 -2.36
C PHE A 75 -5.48 -6.79 -2.17
N GLY A 76 -6.04 -7.77 -2.89
CA GLY A 76 -7.44 -8.17 -2.71
C GLY A 76 -7.75 -8.68 -1.30
N SER A 77 -6.82 -9.36 -0.64
CA SER A 77 -6.98 -9.80 0.75
C SER A 77 -7.00 -8.65 1.78
N TRP A 78 -6.57 -7.45 1.37
CA TRP A 78 -6.60 -6.22 2.16
C TRP A 78 -7.72 -5.27 1.72
N ASP A 79 -8.67 -5.76 0.92
CA ASP A 79 -9.74 -4.98 0.27
C ASP A 79 -9.22 -3.81 -0.59
N ILE A 80 -8.03 -3.94 -1.16
CA ILE A 80 -7.46 -2.95 -2.07
C ILE A 80 -7.88 -3.29 -3.49
N THR A 81 -8.52 -2.32 -4.11
CA THR A 81 -8.93 -2.30 -5.51
C THR A 81 -8.13 -1.24 -6.28
N PRO A 82 -8.15 -1.24 -7.62
CA PRO A 82 -7.53 -0.16 -8.40
C PRO A 82 -8.04 1.26 -8.07
N GLU A 83 -9.25 1.35 -7.50
CA GLU A 83 -9.88 2.61 -7.08
C GLU A 83 -9.54 3.00 -5.62
N THR A 84 -8.95 2.10 -4.84
CA THR A 84 -8.60 2.34 -3.44
C THR A 84 -7.38 3.27 -3.36
N LEU A 85 -7.51 4.35 -2.59
CA LEU A 85 -6.38 5.15 -2.19
C LEU A 85 -5.65 4.46 -1.02
N VAL A 86 -4.38 4.14 -1.23
CA VAL A 86 -3.56 3.47 -0.22
C VAL A 86 -2.58 4.47 0.41
N VAL A 87 -2.59 4.56 1.74
CA VAL A 87 -1.58 5.28 2.51
C VAL A 87 -0.73 4.25 3.25
N VAL A 88 0.59 4.29 3.03
CA VAL A 88 1.56 3.40 3.68
C VAL A 88 2.29 4.18 4.77
N MET A 89 2.37 3.63 5.98
CA MET A 89 3.08 4.21 7.13
C MET A 89 4.14 3.26 7.66
N ASP A 90 5.26 3.78 8.13
CA ASP A 90 6.38 3.04 8.74
C ASP A 90 6.72 3.68 10.10
N ASP A 91 7.21 2.90 11.06
CA ASP A 91 7.75 3.38 12.34
C ASP A 91 9.17 3.98 12.18
N ARG A 92 9.82 3.76 11.04
CA ARG A 92 11.15 4.31 10.71
C ARG A 92 11.05 5.59 9.89
N ALA A 93 10.76 6.72 10.55
CA ALA A 93 11.07 8.08 10.10
C ALA A 93 10.92 8.35 8.57
N GLY A 94 9.83 7.86 7.95
CA GLY A 94 9.42 8.23 6.59
C GLY A 94 10.22 7.65 5.41
N LEU A 95 11.08 6.63 5.57
CA LEU A 95 11.90 6.14 4.45
C LEU A 95 11.12 5.36 3.36
N LEU A 96 9.87 4.96 3.63
CA LEU A 96 9.02 4.18 2.71
C LEU A 96 7.59 4.73 2.54
N ALA A 97 7.24 5.80 3.24
CA ALA A 97 5.87 6.28 3.35
C ALA A 97 5.56 7.36 2.31
N ALA A 98 5.28 6.94 1.08
CA ALA A 98 3.97 7.17 0.43
C ALA A 98 4.06 6.83 -1.06
N ALA A 99 3.44 5.71 -1.42
CA ALA A 99 3.19 5.36 -2.81
C ALA A 99 1.68 5.43 -3.05
N LEU A 100 1.25 6.47 -3.78
CA LEU A 100 -0.07 6.49 -4.38
C LEU A 100 -0.04 5.47 -5.55
N LEU A 101 -0.28 4.20 -5.25
CA LEU A 101 -0.29 3.16 -6.25
C LEU A 101 -1.62 3.20 -7.01
N ARG A 102 -1.65 3.86 -8.16
CA ARG A 102 -2.72 3.64 -9.16
C ARG A 102 -2.32 2.43 -10.02
N THR A 103 -3.00 1.31 -9.87
CA THR A 103 -2.88 0.21 -10.82
C THR A 103 -3.72 0.53 -12.07
N SER A 104 -3.20 1.41 -12.95
CA SER A 104 -3.73 1.41 -14.32
C SER A 104 -3.17 0.18 -15.03
N ALA A 105 -4.01 -0.80 -15.33
CA ALA A 105 -3.64 -1.92 -16.18
C ALA A 105 -3.30 -1.38 -17.59
N ARG A 106 -2.03 -1.04 -17.83
CA ARG A 106 -1.52 -0.88 -19.20
C ARG A 106 -1.04 -2.25 -19.65
N GLY A 107 -1.83 -2.90 -20.50
CA GLY A 107 -1.42 -4.13 -21.17
C GLY A 107 -0.04 -3.94 -21.81
N ARG A 108 0.89 -4.85 -21.49
CA ARG A 108 2.19 -4.88 -22.18
C ARG A 108 1.92 -5.26 -23.64
N PRO A 109 2.41 -4.51 -24.64
CA PRO A 109 2.40 -5.01 -26.00
C PRO A 109 3.21 -6.31 -26.04
N GLY A 110 2.58 -7.39 -26.52
CA GLY A 110 3.23 -8.68 -26.66
C GLY A 110 4.49 -8.56 -27.51
N ARG A 111 5.59 -9.19 -27.07
CA ARG A 111 6.72 -9.43 -27.95
C ARG A 111 6.26 -10.39 -29.04
N GLY A 112 6.10 -9.87 -30.26
CA GLY A 112 6.02 -10.68 -31.46
C GLY A 112 7.30 -11.50 -31.64
N ALA A 113 7.10 -12.69 -32.21
CA ALA A 113 8.12 -13.68 -32.56
C ALA A 113 9.12 -13.18 -33.62
#